data_AF-A0A239PUQ7-F1
#
_entry.id   AF-A0A239PUQ7-F1
#
_cell.length_a   1.000
_cell.length_b   1.000
_cell.length_c   1.000
_cell.angle_alpha   90.00
_cell.angle_beta   90.00
_cell.angle_gamma   90.00
#
_symmetry.space_group_name_H-M   'P 1'
#
loop_
_entity.id
_entity.type
_entity.pdbx_description
1 polymer ?
#
loop_
_entity_poly.entity_id
_entity_poly.type
_entity_poly.pdbx_seq_one_letter_code
_entity_poly.pdbx_strand_id
1 'polypeptide(L)'
;MVDLLAGADMVVHFGAIGDEAPFETLLGPNFIGAYNIWEAAYRNGLRRVVYASSIHAVGMHKKTDFIGIDAPHRPDTFYGLAKCFAEDLASLYWDKRGLESVCMRILSCAQVSNPRAVGTWLSYDDLIQLVTRAIDTPVTGFSVVYGVSNNDRAPVDNAKASHLGYRPKDNAEEFAKEIFAEAGPLDLNDPGNLHHGGPFAAVPLGNSGLAKLNLKADDTGKK
;
A
#
# COMPACT_ATOMS: atom_id res chain seq x y z
N MET A 1 -10.15 -22.35 0.06
CA MET A 1 -9.14 -21.40 -0.44
C MET A 1 -7.92 -22.11 -1.04
N VAL A 2 -7.46 -23.25 -0.49
CA VAL A 2 -6.36 -24.02 -1.11
C VAL A 2 -6.61 -24.30 -2.59
N ASP A 3 -7.83 -24.74 -2.95
CA ASP A 3 -8.17 -25.05 -4.35
C ASP A 3 -8.18 -23.82 -5.28
N LEU A 4 -8.35 -22.60 -4.75
CA LEU A 4 -8.38 -21.37 -5.54
C LEU A 4 -7.02 -21.11 -6.23
N LEU A 5 -5.92 -21.54 -5.60
CA LEU A 5 -4.56 -21.34 -6.10
C LEU A 5 -3.98 -22.61 -6.73
N ALA A 6 -4.79 -23.66 -6.93
CA ALA A 6 -4.32 -24.90 -7.55
C ALA A 6 -3.85 -24.65 -8.99
N GLY A 7 -2.61 -25.04 -9.29
CA GLY A 7 -1.99 -24.89 -10.61
C GLY A 7 -1.47 -23.48 -10.93
N ALA A 8 -1.55 -22.52 -10.01
CA ALA A 8 -0.95 -21.21 -10.18
C ALA A 8 0.55 -21.23 -9.84
N ASP A 9 1.35 -20.47 -10.59
CA ASP A 9 2.77 -20.26 -10.25
C ASP A 9 2.96 -19.16 -9.18
N MET A 10 2.05 -18.19 -9.16
CA MET A 10 2.04 -17.03 -8.27
C MET A 10 0.62 -16.54 -8.02
N VAL A 11 0.47 -15.67 -7.03
CA VAL A 11 -0.77 -14.92 -6.79
C VAL A 11 -0.48 -13.43 -6.66
N VAL A 12 -1.28 -12.61 -7.35
CA VAL A 12 -1.32 -11.15 -7.19
C VAL A 12 -2.57 -10.81 -6.38
N HIS A 13 -2.41 -10.46 -5.12
CA HIS A 13 -3.49 -10.36 -4.15
C HIS A 13 -3.82 -8.92 -3.78
N PHE A 14 -4.91 -8.41 -4.35
CA PHE A 14 -5.54 -7.12 -4.03
C PHE A 14 -6.84 -7.26 -3.22
N GLY A 15 -7.27 -8.49 -2.94
CA GLY A 15 -8.54 -8.76 -2.27
C GLY A 15 -8.50 -8.42 -0.78
N ALA A 16 -9.11 -7.30 -0.40
CA ALA A 16 -9.29 -6.88 0.99
C ALA A 16 -10.36 -5.79 1.05
N ILE A 17 -10.83 -5.46 2.25
CA ILE A 17 -11.45 -4.15 2.49
C ILE A 17 -10.33 -3.11 2.46
N GLY A 18 -10.43 -2.12 1.57
CA GLY A 18 -9.42 -1.08 1.32
C GLY A 18 -9.60 0.21 2.14
N ASP A 19 -10.41 0.18 3.18
CA ASP A 19 -10.74 1.31 4.06
C ASP A 19 -10.71 0.86 5.51
N GLU A 20 -10.75 1.83 6.43
CA GLU A 20 -10.94 1.58 7.84
C GLU A 20 -12.38 1.18 8.14
N ALA A 21 -12.54 0.17 8.98
CA ALA A 21 -13.81 -0.36 9.43
C ALA A 21 -13.64 -0.96 10.84
N PRO A 22 -14.73 -1.28 11.56
CA PRO A 22 -14.62 -1.98 12.84
C PRO A 22 -13.75 -3.23 12.73
N PHE A 23 -12.98 -3.54 13.78
CA PHE A 23 -12.00 -4.63 13.76
C PHE A 23 -12.62 -5.96 13.35
N GLU A 24 -13.81 -6.27 13.86
CA GLU A 24 -14.55 -7.50 13.57
C GLU A 24 -14.92 -7.61 12.09
N THR A 25 -15.16 -6.49 11.42
CA THR A 25 -15.40 -6.43 9.97
C THR A 25 -14.13 -6.74 9.19
N LEU A 26 -12.96 -6.30 9.67
CA LEU A 26 -11.67 -6.52 9.01
C LEU A 26 -11.04 -7.88 9.32
N LEU A 27 -11.39 -8.51 10.45
CA LEU A 27 -10.82 -9.77 10.93
C LEU A 27 -10.89 -10.89 9.87
N GLY A 28 -12.07 -11.07 9.26
CA GLY A 28 -12.27 -12.04 8.18
C GLY A 28 -11.49 -11.71 6.91
N PRO A 29 -11.86 -10.63 6.19
CA PRO A 29 -11.31 -10.34 4.87
C PRO A 29 -9.83 -9.96 4.89
N ASN A 30 -9.34 -9.23 5.90
CA ASN A 30 -7.99 -8.66 5.87
C ASN A 30 -6.97 -9.48 6.66
N PHE A 31 -7.33 -10.07 7.80
CA PHE A 31 -6.41 -10.89 8.60
C PHE A 31 -6.49 -12.37 8.20
N ILE A 32 -7.66 -13.00 8.35
CA ILE A 32 -7.86 -14.41 8.00
C ILE A 32 -7.69 -14.61 6.49
N GLY A 33 -8.17 -13.67 5.68
CA GLY A 33 -7.97 -13.66 4.23
C GLY A 33 -6.49 -13.68 3.84
N ALA A 34 -5.67 -12.81 4.42
CA ALA A 34 -4.22 -12.82 4.23
C ALA A 34 -3.64 -14.18 4.64
N TYR A 35 -3.88 -14.65 5.87
CA TYR A 35 -3.39 -15.96 6.33
C TYR A 35 -3.69 -17.08 5.33
N ASN A 36 -4.94 -17.15 4.87
CA ASN A 36 -5.35 -18.20 3.95
C ASN A 36 -4.67 -18.11 2.58
N ILE A 37 -4.34 -16.91 2.08
CA ILE A 37 -3.59 -16.74 0.83
C ILE A 37 -2.18 -17.27 0.97
N TRP A 38 -1.45 -16.92 2.04
CA TRP A 38 -0.09 -17.41 2.26
C TRP A 38 -0.06 -18.93 2.50
N GLU A 39 -0.98 -19.46 3.32
CA GLU A 39 -1.05 -20.90 3.58
C GLU A 39 -1.44 -21.68 2.32
N ALA A 40 -2.39 -21.19 1.52
CA ALA A 40 -2.77 -21.80 0.24
C ALA A 40 -1.62 -21.74 -0.78
N ALA A 41 -0.92 -20.61 -0.87
CA ALA A 41 0.23 -20.47 -1.77
C ALA A 41 1.32 -21.48 -1.43
N TYR A 42 1.67 -21.59 -0.14
CA TYR A 42 2.65 -22.59 0.32
C TYR A 42 2.20 -24.02 0.02
N ARG A 43 0.94 -24.39 0.34
CA ARG A 43 0.43 -25.76 0.13
C ARG A 43 0.37 -26.18 -1.33
N ASN A 44 0.18 -25.24 -2.25
CA ASN A 44 0.18 -25.50 -3.69
C ASN A 44 1.56 -25.34 -4.34
N GLY A 45 2.61 -25.03 -3.56
CA GLY A 45 3.96 -24.87 -4.09
C GLY A 45 4.15 -23.64 -4.99
N LEU A 46 3.37 -22.57 -4.77
CA LEU A 46 3.56 -21.32 -5.49
C LEU A 46 4.95 -20.76 -5.22
N ARG A 47 5.49 -20.05 -6.21
CA ARG A 47 6.77 -19.36 -6.11
C ARG A 47 6.68 -18.07 -5.30
N ARG A 48 5.61 -17.28 -5.50
CA ARG A 48 5.54 -15.90 -4.99
C ARG A 48 4.12 -15.42 -4.70
N VAL A 49 4.00 -14.60 -3.66
CA VAL A 49 2.83 -13.76 -3.35
C VAL A 49 3.17 -12.28 -3.61
N VAL A 50 2.54 -11.65 -4.60
CA VAL A 50 2.59 -10.19 -4.79
C VAL A 50 1.40 -9.59 -4.06
N TYR A 51 1.66 -8.84 -2.99
CA TYR A 51 0.63 -8.39 -2.05
C TYR A 51 0.43 -6.87 -2.13
N ALA A 52 -0.82 -6.45 -2.26
CA ALA A 52 -1.21 -5.06 -2.10
C ALA A 52 -1.21 -4.68 -0.60
N SER A 53 -0.03 -4.31 -0.09
CA SER A 53 0.10 -3.64 1.21
C SER A 53 -0.37 -2.18 1.10
N SER A 54 -0.07 -1.35 2.10
CA SER A 54 -0.45 0.05 2.10
C SER A 54 0.54 0.92 2.85
N ILE A 55 0.65 2.20 2.45
CA ILE A 55 1.27 3.24 3.25
C ILE A 55 0.69 3.31 4.67
N HIS A 56 -0.57 2.90 4.86
CA HIS A 56 -1.25 2.86 6.16
C HIS A 56 -0.59 1.90 7.18
N ALA A 57 0.24 0.93 6.75
CA ALA A 57 1.06 0.13 7.68
C ALA A 57 2.12 0.98 8.44
N VAL A 58 2.50 2.11 7.84
CA VAL A 58 3.45 3.10 8.38
C VAL A 58 2.82 4.50 8.45
N GLY A 59 1.49 4.55 8.51
CA GLY A 59 0.71 5.78 8.35
C GLY A 59 0.98 6.86 9.40
N MET A 60 1.38 6.50 10.62
CA MET A 60 1.65 7.43 11.72
C MET A 60 3.09 7.98 11.75
N HIS A 61 3.91 7.72 10.72
CA HIS A 61 5.15 8.47 10.52
C HIS A 61 4.85 9.86 9.94
N LYS A 62 5.70 10.85 10.21
CA LYS A 62 5.48 12.20 9.66
C LYS A 62 5.89 12.22 8.20
N LYS A 63 5.13 12.93 7.38
CA LYS A 63 5.44 13.09 5.94
C LYS A 63 6.79 13.79 5.68
N THR A 64 7.36 14.46 6.69
CA THR A 64 8.66 15.15 6.64
C THR A 64 9.86 14.26 6.92
N ASP A 65 9.65 13.00 7.32
CA ASP A 65 10.73 12.14 7.80
C ASP A 65 11.46 11.38 6.67
N PHE A 66 10.96 11.44 5.43
CA PHE A 66 11.49 10.75 4.23
C PHE A 66 11.85 9.28 4.50
N ILE A 67 10.83 8.47 4.76
CA ILE A 67 11.00 7.13 5.32
C ILE A 67 11.40 6.08 4.27
N GLY A 68 12.36 5.21 4.62
CA GLY A 68 12.75 4.06 3.82
C GLY A 68 11.82 2.85 3.99
N ILE A 69 12.04 1.80 3.20
CA ILE A 69 11.23 0.55 3.26
C ILE A 69 11.36 -0.20 4.59
N ASP A 70 12.42 0.07 5.36
CA ASP A 70 12.70 -0.48 6.69
C ASP A 70 12.11 0.34 7.85
N ALA A 71 11.29 1.36 7.54
CA ALA A 71 10.56 2.09 8.55
C ALA A 71 9.73 1.13 9.43
N PRO A 72 9.79 1.27 10.77
CA PRO A 72 9.06 0.39 11.66
C PRO A 72 7.55 0.58 11.43
N HIS A 73 6.78 -0.51 11.56
CA HIS A 73 5.33 -0.43 11.52
C HIS A 73 4.81 0.59 12.53
N ARG A 74 3.96 1.49 12.06
CA ARG A 74 3.25 2.49 12.86
C ARG A 74 1.89 2.71 12.20
N PRO A 75 0.98 1.72 12.28
CA PRO A 75 -0.28 1.79 11.57
C PRO A 75 -1.16 2.91 12.12
N ASP A 76 -1.94 3.52 11.26
CA ASP A 76 -2.88 4.61 11.60
C ASP A 76 -4.31 4.11 11.89
N THR A 77 -4.60 2.86 11.55
CA THR A 77 -5.95 2.29 11.54
C THR A 77 -5.93 0.75 11.73
N PHE A 78 -7.08 0.11 11.97
CA PHE A 78 -7.16 -1.36 11.93
C PHE A 78 -6.88 -1.92 10.54
N TYR A 79 -7.25 -1.19 9.48
CA TYR A 79 -6.84 -1.49 8.12
C TYR A 79 -5.30 -1.50 7.99
N GLY A 80 -4.63 -0.43 8.44
CA GLY A 80 -3.18 -0.34 8.46
C GLY A 80 -2.54 -1.48 9.26
N LEU A 81 -3.12 -1.81 10.43
CA LEU A 81 -2.68 -2.92 11.27
C LEU A 81 -2.79 -4.28 10.56
N ALA A 82 -3.85 -4.51 9.78
CA ALA A 82 -4.01 -5.73 8.99
C ALA A 82 -2.91 -5.85 7.92
N LYS A 83 -2.47 -4.72 7.35
CA LYS A 83 -1.34 -4.70 6.41
C LYS A 83 -0.01 -5.01 7.10
N CYS A 84 0.22 -4.50 8.32
CA CYS A 84 1.36 -4.89 9.15
C CYS A 84 1.38 -6.41 9.38
N PHE A 85 0.25 -6.99 9.80
CA PHE A 85 0.11 -8.44 10.01
C PHE A 85 0.48 -9.22 8.75
N ALA A 86 0.01 -8.80 7.57
CA ALA A 86 0.31 -9.47 6.32
C ALA A 86 1.79 -9.35 5.91
N GLU A 87 2.45 -8.21 6.18
CA GLU A 87 3.88 -8.04 5.95
C GLU A 87 4.72 -8.95 6.88
N ASP A 88 4.37 -9.04 8.15
CA ASP A 88 5.06 -9.93 9.10
C ASP A 88 4.82 -11.40 8.77
N LEU A 89 3.60 -11.74 8.33
CA LEU A 89 3.27 -13.06 7.82
C LEU A 89 4.12 -13.41 6.58
N ALA A 90 4.34 -12.45 5.69
CA ALA A 90 5.18 -12.63 4.52
C ALA A 90 6.64 -12.90 4.89
N SER A 91 7.19 -12.12 5.83
CA SER A 91 8.54 -12.36 6.38
C SER A 91 8.65 -13.74 7.00
N LEU A 92 7.67 -14.14 7.83
CA LEU A 92 7.65 -15.46 8.46
C LEU A 92 7.66 -16.60 7.43
N TYR A 93 6.84 -16.49 6.39
CA TYR A 93 6.74 -17.52 5.35
C TYR A 93 8.00 -17.58 4.48
N TRP A 94 8.64 -16.45 4.24
CA TRP A 94 9.96 -16.47 3.60
C TRP A 94 10.98 -17.21 4.46
N ASP A 95 11.15 -16.79 5.72
CA ASP A 95 12.19 -17.32 6.61
C ASP A 95 12.01 -18.81 6.96
N LYS A 96 10.75 -19.27 7.05
CA LYS A 96 10.43 -20.65 7.45
C LYS A 96 10.12 -21.59 6.29
N ARG A 97 9.67 -21.06 5.16
CA ARG A 97 9.09 -21.85 4.07
C ARG A 97 9.60 -21.49 2.69
N GLY A 98 10.46 -20.47 2.56
CA GLY A 98 11.05 -20.06 1.29
C GLY A 98 10.05 -19.51 0.28
N LEU A 99 8.84 -19.12 0.71
CA LEU A 99 7.83 -18.53 -0.16
C LEU A 99 8.14 -17.05 -0.39
N GLU A 100 8.46 -16.68 -1.62
CA GLU A 100 8.80 -15.29 -1.95
C GLU A 100 7.58 -14.36 -1.82
N SER A 101 7.86 -13.09 -1.54
CA SER A 101 6.82 -12.07 -1.51
C SER A 101 7.32 -10.69 -1.89
N VAL A 102 6.41 -9.91 -2.48
CA VAL A 102 6.59 -8.47 -2.71
C VAL A 102 5.39 -7.74 -2.11
N CYS A 103 5.60 -7.09 -0.97
CA CYS A 103 4.62 -6.28 -0.27
C CYS A 103 4.69 -4.84 -0.78
N MET A 104 3.73 -4.47 -1.63
CA MET A 104 3.64 -3.14 -2.22
C MET A 104 2.87 -2.22 -1.28
N ARG A 105 3.55 -1.36 -0.52
CA ARG A 105 2.90 -0.31 0.28
C ARG A 105 2.34 0.75 -0.67
N ILE A 106 1.15 0.52 -1.20
CA ILE A 106 0.49 1.45 -2.12
C ILE A 106 0.17 2.74 -1.38
N LEU A 107 0.54 3.88 -1.97
CA LEU A 107 0.20 5.20 -1.46
C LEU A 107 -1.19 5.63 -1.98
N SER A 108 -1.27 6.43 -3.04
CA SER A 108 -2.54 6.93 -3.58
C SER A 108 -2.70 6.59 -5.06
N CYS A 109 -3.34 5.45 -5.34
CA CYS A 109 -3.65 5.02 -6.70
C CYS A 109 -5.05 5.48 -7.14
N ALA A 110 -5.19 6.79 -7.34
CA ALA A 110 -6.42 7.48 -7.75
C ALA A 110 -6.02 8.80 -8.41
N GLN A 111 -6.99 9.61 -8.88
CA GLN A 111 -6.67 10.92 -9.42
C GLN A 111 -6.05 11.85 -8.37
N VAL A 112 -5.15 12.73 -8.81
CA VAL A 112 -4.53 13.75 -7.95
C VAL A 112 -5.57 14.83 -7.64
N SER A 113 -6.19 14.75 -6.47
CA SER A 113 -7.32 15.62 -6.09
C SER A 113 -7.10 16.45 -4.82
N ASN A 114 -5.92 16.35 -4.20
CA ASN A 114 -5.62 17.04 -2.95
C ASN A 114 -4.10 17.21 -2.75
N PRO A 115 -3.66 18.11 -1.84
CA PRO A 115 -2.23 18.38 -1.62
C PRO A 115 -1.39 17.17 -1.22
N ARG A 116 -1.97 16.19 -0.50
CA ARG A 116 -1.26 14.96 -0.13
C ARG A 116 -0.94 14.14 -1.37
N ALA A 117 -1.89 14.02 -2.30
CA ALA A 117 -1.73 13.26 -3.54
C ALA A 117 -0.54 13.74 -4.38
N VAL A 118 -0.16 15.03 -4.33
CA VAL A 118 1.03 15.53 -5.05
C VAL A 118 2.31 14.80 -4.65
N GLY A 119 2.45 14.39 -3.38
CA GLY A 119 3.58 13.56 -2.94
C GLY A 119 3.30 12.06 -3.04
N THR A 120 2.03 11.64 -2.90
CA THR A 120 1.67 10.23 -2.66
C THR A 120 1.08 9.53 -3.88
N TRP A 121 0.92 10.21 -5.01
CA TRP A 121 0.27 9.64 -6.20
C TRP A 121 1.03 8.42 -6.75
N LEU A 122 0.26 7.43 -7.17
CA LEU A 122 0.68 6.30 -7.98
C LEU A 122 -0.24 6.25 -9.19
N SER A 123 0.28 6.51 -10.38
CA SER A 123 -0.50 6.36 -11.60
C SER A 123 -0.84 4.89 -11.86
N TYR A 124 -1.85 4.64 -12.69
CA TYR A 124 -2.18 3.27 -13.09
C TYR A 124 -1.07 2.61 -13.90
N ASP A 125 -0.40 3.37 -14.77
CA ASP A 125 0.72 2.85 -15.58
C ASP A 125 1.91 2.46 -14.71
N ASP A 126 2.22 3.27 -13.69
CA ASP A 126 3.27 2.96 -12.72
C ASP A 126 2.87 1.80 -11.79
N LEU A 127 1.60 1.68 -11.38
CA LEU A 127 1.11 0.50 -10.66
C LEU A 127 1.28 -0.78 -11.51
N ILE A 128 0.90 -0.73 -12.79
CA ILE A 128 1.08 -1.86 -13.72
C ILE A 128 2.57 -2.20 -13.84
N GLN A 129 3.44 -1.20 -13.93
CA GLN A 129 4.89 -1.42 -13.98
C GLN A 129 5.38 -2.09 -12.68
N LEU A 130 4.96 -1.61 -11.51
CA LEU A 130 5.33 -2.17 -10.22
C LEU A 130 4.92 -3.64 -10.09
N VAL A 131 3.67 -3.97 -10.44
CA VAL A 131 3.17 -5.35 -10.42
C VAL A 131 3.95 -6.21 -11.42
N THR A 132 4.20 -5.71 -12.63
CA THR A 132 4.99 -6.42 -13.65
C THR A 132 6.39 -6.76 -13.13
N ARG A 133 7.06 -5.78 -12.52
CA ARG A 133 8.38 -5.96 -11.89
C ARG A 133 8.35 -6.96 -10.74
N ALA A 134 7.30 -6.92 -9.92
CA ALA A 134 7.09 -7.86 -8.83
C ALA A 134 6.87 -9.30 -9.33
N ILE A 135 6.44 -9.51 -10.58
CA ILE A 135 6.26 -10.82 -11.20
C ILE A 135 7.55 -11.29 -11.89
N ASP A 136 8.16 -10.44 -12.72
CA ASP A 136 9.24 -10.86 -13.63
C ASP A 136 10.65 -10.78 -13.02
N THR A 137 10.83 -10.13 -11.87
CA THR A 137 12.10 -10.15 -11.14
C THR A 137 12.47 -11.59 -10.77
N PRO A 138 13.66 -12.11 -11.15
CA PRO A 138 14.01 -13.51 -10.94
C PRO A 138 13.99 -13.95 -9.47
N VAL A 139 14.52 -13.12 -8.57
CA VAL A 139 14.59 -13.37 -7.13
C VAL A 139 14.17 -12.12 -6.37
N THR A 140 13.19 -12.26 -5.48
CA THR A 140 12.68 -11.16 -4.64
C THR A 140 12.88 -11.42 -3.15
N GLY A 141 12.99 -12.68 -2.73
CA GLY A 141 12.95 -13.03 -1.29
C GLY A 141 11.69 -12.47 -0.63
N PHE A 142 11.83 -11.92 0.59
CA PHE A 142 10.86 -11.00 1.19
C PHE A 142 11.24 -9.56 0.86
N SER A 143 10.41 -8.89 0.06
CA SER A 143 10.63 -7.50 -0.36
C SER A 143 9.46 -6.60 0.03
N VAL A 144 9.78 -5.39 0.51
CA VAL A 144 8.84 -4.29 0.69
C VAL A 144 9.20 -3.18 -0.29
N VAL A 145 8.20 -2.56 -0.90
CA VAL A 145 8.37 -1.44 -1.84
C VAL A 145 7.21 -0.47 -1.71
N TYR A 146 7.48 0.84 -1.72
CA TYR A 146 6.42 1.85 -1.78
C TYR A 146 5.88 1.96 -3.20
N GLY A 147 4.57 1.82 -3.34
CA GLY A 147 3.86 2.09 -4.59
C GLY A 147 3.57 3.59 -4.70
N VAL A 148 4.49 4.31 -5.33
CA VAL A 148 4.42 5.74 -5.64
C VAL A 148 5.04 5.98 -7.02
N SER A 149 4.49 6.94 -7.77
CA SER A 149 5.06 7.44 -9.02
C SER A 149 6.35 8.24 -8.77
N ASN A 150 6.99 8.74 -9.82
CA ASN A 150 8.23 9.52 -9.72
C ASN A 150 7.93 10.98 -9.32
N ASN A 151 7.16 11.15 -8.25
CA ASN A 151 6.73 12.46 -7.77
C ASN A 151 7.92 13.21 -7.17
N ASP A 152 8.14 14.46 -7.58
CA ASP A 152 9.22 15.31 -7.05
C ASP A 152 9.16 15.46 -5.52
N ARG A 153 7.95 15.34 -4.96
CA ARG A 153 7.66 15.48 -3.54
C ARG A 153 7.33 14.15 -2.85
N ALA A 154 7.77 13.03 -3.41
CA ALA A 154 7.59 11.73 -2.78
C ALA A 154 8.20 11.71 -1.36
N PRO A 155 7.43 11.36 -0.32
CA PRO A 155 7.91 11.41 1.06
C PRO A 155 8.56 10.09 1.51
N VAL A 156 8.93 9.22 0.57
CA VAL A 156 9.38 7.83 0.84
C VAL A 156 10.56 7.46 -0.06
N ASP A 157 11.40 6.54 0.42
CA ASP A 157 12.59 6.06 -0.30
C ASP A 157 12.49 4.56 -0.66
N ASN A 158 12.70 4.27 -1.95
CA ASN A 158 12.71 2.93 -2.53
C ASN A 158 14.12 2.43 -2.90
N ALA A 159 15.20 3.13 -2.54
CA ALA A 159 16.57 2.76 -2.93
C ALA A 159 16.93 1.29 -2.60
N LYS A 160 16.52 0.81 -1.42
CA LYS A 160 16.73 -0.58 -0.98
C LYS A 160 15.88 -1.63 -1.71
N ALA A 161 14.86 -1.22 -2.46
CA ALA A 161 14.01 -2.08 -3.30
C ALA A 161 14.42 -2.05 -4.79
N SER A 162 15.56 -1.43 -5.11
CA SER A 162 16.01 -1.21 -6.48
C SER A 162 16.25 -2.48 -7.30
N HIS A 163 16.47 -3.63 -6.63
CA HIS A 163 16.60 -4.96 -7.25
C HIS A 163 15.34 -5.43 -7.95
N LEU A 164 14.16 -4.89 -7.61
CA LEU A 164 12.91 -5.14 -8.33
C LEU A 164 12.89 -4.48 -9.71
N GLY A 165 13.75 -3.50 -9.96
CA GLY A 165 13.77 -2.77 -11.23
C GLY A 165 12.57 -1.84 -11.46
N TYR A 166 11.79 -1.52 -10.42
CA TYR A 166 10.72 -0.52 -10.51
C TYR A 166 11.29 0.88 -10.77
N ARG A 167 10.82 1.54 -11.83
CA ARG A 167 11.29 2.84 -12.33
C ARG A 167 10.06 3.63 -12.79
N PRO A 168 9.30 4.21 -11.85
CA PRO A 168 8.10 4.96 -12.20
C PRO A 168 8.44 6.13 -13.12
N LYS A 169 7.46 6.53 -13.94
CA LYS A 169 7.66 7.56 -14.98
C LYS A 169 6.82 8.80 -14.74
N ASP A 170 5.61 8.62 -14.23
CA ASP A 170 4.67 9.73 -14.08
C ASP A 170 5.05 10.58 -12.88
N ASN A 171 4.59 11.84 -12.85
CA ASN A 171 4.95 12.78 -11.81
C ASN A 171 3.79 13.72 -11.48
N ALA A 172 3.28 13.66 -10.26
CA ALA A 172 2.16 14.48 -9.82
C ALA A 172 2.49 15.99 -9.69
N GLU A 173 3.76 16.40 -9.84
CA GLU A 173 4.14 17.82 -9.84
C GLU A 173 3.43 18.61 -10.95
N GLU A 174 3.00 17.96 -12.05
CA GLU A 174 2.21 18.60 -13.11
C GLU A 174 0.87 19.17 -12.62
N PHE A 175 0.30 18.59 -11.55
CA PHE A 175 -0.96 19.05 -10.94
C PHE A 175 -0.75 20.01 -9.76
N ALA A 176 0.49 20.17 -9.28
CA ALA A 176 0.79 20.83 -8.02
C ALA A 176 0.28 22.27 -7.94
N LYS A 177 0.44 23.04 -9.03
CA LYS A 177 0.04 24.46 -9.08
C LYS A 177 -1.45 24.64 -8.85
N GLU A 178 -2.28 23.87 -9.54
CA GLU A 178 -3.73 23.96 -9.46
C GLU A 178 -4.22 23.46 -8.09
N ILE A 179 -3.73 22.29 -7.67
CA ILE A 179 -4.12 21.67 -6.39
C ILE A 179 -3.80 22.54 -5.18
N PHE A 180 -2.61 23.17 -5.14
CA PHE A 180 -2.26 24.03 -4.01
C PHE A 180 -3.00 25.37 -4.03
N ALA A 181 -3.31 25.90 -5.21
CA ALA A 181 -4.11 27.12 -5.33
C ALA A 181 -5.54 26.90 -4.80
N GLU A 182 -6.13 25.73 -5.05
CA GLU A 182 -7.46 25.36 -4.58
C GLU A 182 -7.50 25.04 -3.08
N ALA A 183 -6.51 24.32 -2.55
CA ALA A 183 -6.55 23.83 -1.17
C ALA A 183 -6.26 24.92 -0.12
N GLY A 184 -5.45 25.93 -0.45
CA GLY A 184 -4.99 26.93 0.50
C GLY A 184 -4.08 26.36 1.61
N PRO A 185 -3.83 27.14 2.69
CA PRO A 185 -2.98 26.71 3.79
C PRO A 185 -3.56 25.51 4.56
N LEU A 186 -2.71 24.53 4.85
CA LEU A 186 -3.08 23.36 5.66
C LEU A 186 -2.95 23.67 7.16
N ASP A 187 -3.87 23.12 7.97
CA ASP A 187 -3.76 23.18 9.43
C ASP A 187 -2.63 22.27 9.92
N LEU A 188 -1.65 22.86 10.59
CA LEU A 188 -0.49 22.18 11.14
C LEU A 188 -0.78 21.43 12.45
N ASN A 189 -1.99 21.54 13.00
CA ASN A 189 -2.42 20.78 14.18
C ASN A 189 -3.24 19.54 13.81
N ASP A 190 -3.66 19.41 12.56
CA ASP A 190 -4.41 18.25 12.08
C ASP A 190 -3.44 17.07 11.81
N PRO A 191 -3.57 15.94 12.52
CA PRO A 191 -2.77 14.75 12.26
C PRO A 191 -2.82 14.28 10.81
N GLY A 192 -3.95 14.51 10.12
CA GLY A 192 -4.12 14.13 8.72
C GLY A 192 -3.31 14.99 7.75
N ASN A 193 -2.87 16.17 8.16
CA ASN A 193 -1.92 16.98 7.39
C ASN A 193 -0.47 16.67 7.72
N LEU A 194 -0.18 16.06 8.88
CA LEU A 194 1.19 15.86 9.37
C LEU A 194 1.76 14.47 9.05
N HIS A 195 0.90 13.46 8.94
CA HIS A 195 1.32 12.06 8.83
C HIS A 195 1.04 11.46 7.45
N HIS A 196 1.78 10.41 7.11
CA HIS A 196 1.61 9.69 5.83
C HIS A 196 0.19 9.16 5.62
N GLY A 197 -0.49 8.77 6.70
CA GLY A 197 -1.86 8.27 6.69
C GLY A 197 -2.89 9.25 6.13
N GLY A 198 -2.58 10.54 6.06
CA GLY A 198 -3.56 11.52 5.62
C GLY A 198 -4.80 11.47 6.53
N PRO A 199 -6.02 11.59 5.99
CA PRO A 199 -7.24 11.51 6.79
C PRO A 199 -7.36 10.28 7.70
N PHE A 200 -6.73 9.15 7.34
CA PHE A 200 -6.72 7.93 8.16
C PHE A 200 -5.97 8.11 9.48
N ALA A 201 -4.97 8.98 9.54
CA ALA A 201 -4.26 9.31 10.78
C ALA A 201 -5.10 10.16 11.76
N ALA A 202 -6.23 10.70 11.31
CA ALA A 202 -7.09 11.60 12.09
C ALA A 202 -8.47 11.01 12.41
N VAL A 203 -8.88 9.91 11.77
CA VAL A 203 -10.17 9.27 12.08
C VAL A 203 -10.08 8.43 13.35
N PRO A 204 -11.13 8.36 14.18
CA PRO A 204 -11.19 7.38 15.24
C PRO A 204 -11.23 5.96 14.65
N LEU A 205 -10.60 5.01 15.33
CA LEU A 205 -10.60 3.60 14.92
C LEU A 205 -12.03 3.09 14.66
N GLY A 206 -12.16 2.27 13.63
CA GLY A 206 -13.45 1.74 13.18
C GLY A 206 -14.29 2.68 12.32
N ASN A 207 -13.79 3.89 11.99
CA ASN A 207 -14.49 4.86 11.13
C ASN A 207 -13.73 5.08 9.82
N SER A 208 -14.47 5.10 8.71
CA SER A 208 -13.94 5.27 7.36
C SER A 208 -13.03 6.49 7.23
N GLY A 209 -11.83 6.28 6.70
CA GLY A 209 -10.93 7.34 6.26
C GLY A 209 -11.24 7.80 4.84
N LEU A 210 -11.75 6.91 3.98
CA LEU A 210 -12.16 7.25 2.61
C LEU A 210 -13.28 8.29 2.57
N ALA A 211 -14.20 8.30 3.53
CA ALA A 211 -15.28 9.29 3.59
C ALA A 211 -14.78 10.75 3.66
N LYS A 212 -13.51 10.95 4.05
CA LYS A 212 -12.84 12.26 4.08
C LYS A 212 -11.96 12.52 2.85
N LEU A 213 -11.75 11.52 1.99
CA LEU A 213 -11.05 11.67 0.73
C LEU A 213 -12.10 12.01 -0.34
N ASN A 214 -12.01 13.23 -0.91
CA ASN A 214 -12.85 13.67 -2.03
C ASN A 214 -12.47 12.90 -3.32
N LEU A 215 -12.63 11.58 -3.34
CA LEU A 215 -12.36 10.71 -4.48
C LEU A 215 -13.46 10.88 -5.54
N LYS A 216 -13.08 10.83 -6.82
CA LYS A 216 -14.06 10.85 -7.92
C LYS A 216 -14.74 9.49 -8.05
N ALA A 217 -15.92 9.47 -8.67
CA ALA A 217 -16.75 8.26 -8.73
C ALA A 217 -16.05 7.08 -9.45
N ASP A 218 -15.24 7.38 -10.46
CA ASP A 218 -14.39 6.44 -11.19
C ASP A 218 -13.28 5.81 -10.34
N ASP A 219 -12.85 6.47 -9.27
CA ASP A 219 -11.81 5.99 -8.35
C ASP A 219 -12.36 5.13 -7.20
N THR A 220 -13.68 5.04 -7.01
CA THR A 220 -14.29 4.38 -5.84
C THR A 220 -14.48 2.85 -5.95
N GLY A 221 -13.99 2.23 -7.03
CA GLY A 221 -14.23 0.82 -7.33
C GLY A 221 -15.70 0.53 -7.65
N LYS A 222 -15.98 -0.51 -8.44
CA LYS A 222 -17.38 -0.97 -8.62
C LYS A 222 -17.80 -1.69 -7.34
N LYS A 223 -18.84 -1.18 -6.67
CA LYS A 223 -19.48 -1.85 -5.52
C LYS A 223 -20.01 -3.22 -5.90
#